data_AF-A0A7S0JCS7-F1
#
_entry.id   AF-A0A7S0JCS7-F1
#
_cell.length_a   1.000
_cell.length_b   1.000
_cell.length_c   1.000
_cell.angle_alpha   90.00
_cell.angle_beta   90.00
_cell.angle_gamma   90.00
#
_symmetry.space_group_name_H-M   'P 1'
#
loop_
_entity.id
_entity.type
_entity.pdbx_description
1 polymer ?
#
loop_
_entity_poly.entity_id
_entity_poly.type
_entity_poly.pdbx_seq_one_letter_code
_entity_poly.pdbx_strand_id
1 'polypeptide(L)'
;APLVRAMQRALRRRASRVLVPGAGLCRLAWQIASLGHRVEAIEMSPEMLLAAQSIMAPDSSFHQHQHAALPLYTRVACASGALTRKACLQPVFLPDVRHKALRSA
;
A
#
# COMPACT_ATOMS: atom_id res chain seq x y z
N ALA A 1 -3.48 -3.57 -11.24
CA ALA A 1 -2.34 -4.51 -11.32
C ALA A 1 -2.73 -5.79 -12.07
N PRO A 2 -1.81 -6.46 -12.78
CA PRO A 2 -2.08 -7.73 -13.51
C PRO A 2 -2.73 -8.81 -12.64
N LEU A 3 -2.23 -8.99 -11.41
CA LEU A 3 -2.79 -9.92 -10.41
C LEU A 3 -4.27 -9.65 -10.12
N VAL A 4 -4.65 -8.40 -9.88
CA VAL A 4 -6.04 -8.01 -9.64
C VAL A 4 -6.93 -8.33 -10.84
N ARG A 5 -6.45 -8.11 -12.08
CA ARG A 5 -7.21 -8.44 -13.30
C ARG A 5 -7.37 -9.94 -13.47
N ALA A 6 -6.33 -10.73 -13.22
CA ALA A 6 -6.38 -12.19 -13.26
C ALA A 6 -7.39 -12.72 -12.24
N MET A 7 -7.35 -12.20 -11.01
CA MET A 7 -8.28 -12.54 -9.94
C MET A 7 -9.74 -12.21 -10.32
N GLN A 8 -10.01 -11.03 -10.86
CA GLN A 8 -11.36 -10.65 -11.30
C GLN A 8 -11.93 -11.57 -12.40
N ARG A 9 -11.07 -12.04 -13.32
CA ARG A 9 -11.47 -13.01 -14.35
C ARG A 9 -11.76 -14.38 -13.75
N ALA A 10 -10.90 -14.88 -12.88
CA ALA A 10 -11.05 -16.18 -12.24
C ALA A 10 -12.30 -16.25 -11.34
N LEU A 11 -12.52 -15.21 -10.52
CA LEU A 11 -13.61 -15.17 -9.55
C LEU A 11 -14.94 -14.66 -10.14
N ARG A 12 -14.98 -14.26 -11.42
CA ARG A 12 -16.15 -13.67 -12.08
C ARG A 12 -16.82 -12.56 -11.24
N ARG A 13 -15.99 -11.74 -10.56
CA ARG A 13 -16.40 -10.65 -9.66
C ARG A 13 -17.24 -11.07 -8.44
N ARG A 14 -17.23 -12.35 -8.05
CA ARG A 14 -17.88 -12.80 -6.80
C ARG A 14 -17.00 -12.44 -5.60
N ALA A 15 -17.63 -12.00 -4.51
CA ALA A 15 -16.95 -11.83 -3.23
C ALA A 15 -16.35 -13.17 -2.78
N SER A 16 -15.13 -13.14 -2.26
CA SER A 16 -14.39 -14.35 -1.85
C SER A 16 -13.46 -14.02 -0.69
N ARG A 17 -13.00 -15.06 0.02
CA ARG A 17 -11.93 -14.95 1.00
C ARG A 17 -10.59 -15.08 0.29
N VAL A 18 -9.68 -14.14 0.52
CA VAL A 18 -8.37 -14.07 -0.14
C VAL A 18 -7.29 -13.96 0.91
N LEU A 19 -6.29 -14.84 0.82
CA LEU A 19 -5.08 -14.78 1.63
C LEU A 19 -3.96 -14.13 0.80
N VAL A 20 -3.27 -13.16 1.39
CA VAL A 20 -2.09 -12.48 0.80
C VAL A 20 -0.89 -12.72 1.71
N PRO A 21 -0.09 -13.77 1.48
CA PRO A 21 1.16 -13.99 2.20
C PRO A 21 2.26 -13.04 1.69
N GLY A 22 3.14 -12.59 2.58
CA GLY A 22 4.18 -11.61 2.24
C GLY A 22 3.58 -10.28 1.77
N ALA A 23 2.62 -9.77 2.54
CA ALA A 23 1.80 -8.62 2.15
C ALA A 23 2.59 -7.30 2.08
N GLY A 24 3.79 -7.25 2.67
CA GLY A 24 4.63 -6.07 2.74
C GLY A 24 3.87 -4.89 3.36
N LEU A 25 3.79 -3.77 2.63
CA LEU A 25 3.06 -2.57 3.05
C LEU A 25 1.54 -2.68 2.85
N CYS A 26 1.01 -3.89 2.60
CA CYS A 26 -0.41 -4.19 2.44
C CYS A 26 -1.12 -3.51 1.26
N ARG A 27 -0.42 -2.86 0.32
CA ARG A 27 -1.04 -2.18 -0.83
C ARG A 27 -1.91 -3.10 -1.69
N LEU A 28 -1.43 -4.31 -2.00
CA LEU A 28 -2.19 -5.27 -2.80
C LEU A 28 -3.40 -5.80 -2.03
N ALA A 29 -3.22 -6.15 -0.75
CA ALA A 29 -4.30 -6.60 0.13
C ALA A 29 -5.41 -5.55 0.23
N TRP A 30 -5.04 -4.28 0.42
CA TRP A 30 -5.98 -3.15 0.43
C TRP A 30 -6.73 -2.99 -0.89
N GLN A 31 -6.05 -3.15 -2.03
CA GLN A 31 -6.70 -3.11 -3.35
C GLN A 31 -7.71 -4.24 -3.54
N ILE A 32 -7.39 -5.45 -3.09
CA ILE A 32 -8.28 -6.62 -3.15
C ILE A 32 -9.50 -6.40 -2.24
N ALA A 33 -9.29 -5.91 -1.01
CA ALA A 33 -10.36 -5.60 -0.07
C ALA A 33 -11.30 -4.52 -0.61
N SER A 34 -10.75 -3.48 -1.26
CA SER A 34 -11.51 -2.40 -1.90
C SER A 34 -12.43 -2.86 -3.04
N LEU A 35 -12.23 -4.08 -3.55
CA LEU A 35 -13.10 -4.70 -4.56
C LEU A 35 -14.24 -5.52 -3.94
N GLY A 36 -14.37 -5.57 -2.62
CA GLY A 36 -15.43 -6.29 -1.90
C GLY A 36 -15.08 -7.72 -1.49
N HIS A 37 -13.80 -8.10 -1.56
CA HIS A 37 -13.33 -9.39 -1.05
C HIS A 37 -12.97 -9.30 0.45
N ARG A 38 -13.11 -10.41 1.18
CA ARG A 38 -12.58 -10.53 2.55
C ARG A 38 -11.11 -10.92 2.46
N VAL A 39 -10.23 -10.11 3.02
CA VAL A 39 -8.78 -10.28 2.84
C VAL A 39 -8.10 -10.52 4.18
N GLU A 40 -7.26 -11.55 4.23
CA GLU A 40 -6.30 -11.80 5.29
C GLU A 40 -4.90 -11.52 4.72
N ALA A 41 -4.16 -10.61 5.33
CA ALA A 41 -2.81 -10.24 4.91
C ALA A 41 -1.82 -10.72 5.96
N ILE A 42 -0.79 -11.44 5.54
CA ILE A 42 0.24 -11.97 6.43
C ILE A 42 1.59 -11.34 6.05
N GLU A 43 2.27 -10.80 7.04
CA GLU A 43 3.63 -10.29 6.93
C GLU A 43 4.42 -10.66 8.18
N MET A 44 5.72 -10.92 8.02
CA MET A 44 6.62 -11.38 9.09
C MET A 44 7.70 -10.34 9.41
N SER A 45 8.06 -9.45 8.47
CA SER A 45 9.04 -8.38 8.74
C SER A 45 8.47 -7.35 9.71
N PRO A 46 9.10 -7.13 10.88
CA PRO A 46 8.67 -6.10 11.83
C PRO A 46 8.68 -4.69 11.22
N GLU A 47 9.65 -4.40 10.35
CA GLU A 47 9.77 -3.11 9.67
C GLU A 47 8.58 -2.86 8.75
N MET A 48 8.17 -3.90 8.00
CA MET A 48 7.02 -3.82 7.11
C MET A 48 5.72 -3.70 7.90
N LEU A 49 5.57 -4.42 9.02
CA LEU A 49 4.41 -4.32 9.90
C LEU A 49 4.25 -2.91 10.48
N LEU A 50 5.34 -2.32 11.00
CA LEU A 50 5.33 -0.97 11.55
C LEU A 50 5.00 0.07 10.48
N ALA A 51 5.61 -0.03 9.31
CA ALA A 51 5.36 0.89 8.20
C ALA A 51 3.92 0.75 7.67
N ALA A 52 3.42 -0.48 7.50
CA ALA A 52 2.05 -0.73 7.06
C ALA A 52 1.02 -0.19 8.06
N GLN A 53 1.22 -0.42 9.36
CA GLN A 53 0.35 0.10 10.42
C GLN A 53 0.33 1.63 10.41
N SER A 54 1.50 2.26 10.26
CA SER A 54 1.64 3.71 10.23
C SER A 54 0.92 4.35 9.03
N ILE A 55 0.86 3.67 7.87
CA ILE A 55 0.17 4.15 6.67
C ILE A 55 -1.36 3.91 6.76
N MET A 56 -1.78 2.77 7.30
CA MET A 56 -3.19 2.32 7.26
C MET A 56 -4.02 2.75 8.48
N ALA A 57 -3.41 3.01 9.64
CA ALA A 57 -4.15 3.29 10.86
C ALA A 57 -4.95 4.61 10.73
N PRO A 58 -6.27 4.63 10.96
CA PRO A 58 -7.13 5.81 10.81
C PRO A 58 -6.69 7.01 11.64
N ASP A 59 -6.11 6.73 12.82
CA ASP A 59 -5.68 7.72 13.80
C ASP A 59 -4.16 7.95 13.76
N SER A 60 -3.46 7.46 12.73
CA SER A 60 -2.05 7.78 12.58
C SER A 60 -1.89 9.29 12.29
N SER A 61 -0.74 9.83 12.71
CA SER A 61 -0.36 11.21 12.41
C SER A 61 -0.39 11.55 10.92
N PHE A 62 -0.34 10.54 10.04
CA PHE A 62 -0.55 10.65 8.59
C PHE A 62 -1.96 11.12 8.20
N HIS A 63 -3.01 10.72 8.93
CA HIS A 63 -4.39 11.11 8.63
C HIS A 63 -4.83 12.34 9.44
N GLN A 64 -4.20 12.60 10.59
CA GLN A 64 -4.48 13.77 11.43
C GLN A 64 -4.01 15.08 10.75
N HIS A 65 -2.93 15.01 9.96
CA HIS A 65 -2.55 16.06 9.03
C HIS A 65 -3.16 15.79 7.65
N GLN A 66 -4.45 16.13 7.48
CA GLN A 66 -5.27 15.92 6.28
C GLN A 66 -4.67 16.43 4.93
N HIS A 67 -3.49 17.05 4.95
CA HIS A 67 -2.81 17.70 3.84
C HIS A 67 -1.34 17.32 3.62
N ALA A 68 -0.69 16.54 4.48
CA ALA A 68 0.76 16.33 4.38
C ALA A 68 1.07 14.88 3.96
N ALA A 69 1.10 14.63 2.65
CA ALA A 69 1.74 13.42 2.15
C ALA A 69 3.22 13.44 2.60
N LEU A 70 3.71 12.35 3.20
CA LEU A 70 5.07 12.27 3.72
C LEU A 70 6.06 12.19 2.56
N PRO A 71 7.03 13.10 2.43
CA PRO A 71 8.08 12.98 1.44
C PRO A 71 9.09 11.91 1.87
N LEU A 72 9.28 10.89 1.04
CA LEU A 72 10.35 9.91 1.14
C LEU A 72 11.38 10.11 0.04
N TYR A 73 12.67 10.09 0.41
CA TYR A 73 13.79 10.17 -0.51
C TYR A 73 14.36 8.78 -0.78
N THR A 74 13.62 7.97 -1.54
CA THR A 74 13.88 6.52 -1.71
C THR A 74 15.20 6.20 -2.42
N ARG A 75 15.81 7.17 -3.10
CA ARG A 75 17.05 7.00 -3.86
C ARG A 75 18.27 7.66 -3.25
N VAL A 76 18.18 8.23 -2.04
CA VAL A 76 19.30 8.96 -1.42
C VAL A 76 20.53 8.08 -1.20
N ALA A 77 20.33 6.79 -0.88
CA ALA A 77 21.40 5.84 -0.60
C ALA A 77 21.95 5.14 -1.84
N CYS A 78 21.32 5.27 -3.02
CA CYS A 78 21.75 4.58 -4.23
C CYS A 78 21.52 5.42 -5.49
N ALA A 79 22.61 5.93 -6.05
CA ALA A 79 22.62 6.73 -7.29
C ALA A 79 22.82 5.90 -8.56
N SER A 80 23.08 4.59 -8.45
CA SER A 80 23.29 3.71 -9.61
C SER A 80 22.08 3.74 -10.54
N GLY A 81 22.33 3.94 -11.83
CA GLY A 81 21.30 4.04 -12.87
C GLY A 81 20.50 5.35 -12.86
N ALA A 82 20.87 6.36 -12.05
CA ALA A 82 20.25 7.67 -12.12
C ALA A 82 20.84 8.50 -13.26
N LEU A 83 19.97 9.07 -14.11
CA LEU A 83 20.39 9.96 -15.20
C LEU A 83 20.96 11.29 -14.68
N THR A 84 20.48 11.75 -13.52
CA THR A 84 20.95 12.99 -12.88
C THR A 84 20.96 12.85 -11.36
N ARG A 85 21.84 13.59 -10.68
CA ARG A 85 21.88 13.66 -9.21
C ARG A 85 20.58 14.22 -8.62
N LYS A 86 19.93 15.15 -9.33
CA LYS A 86 18.63 15.72 -8.96
C LYS A 86 17.55 14.64 -8.87
N ALA A 87 17.58 13.64 -9.76
CA ALA A 87 16.63 12.52 -9.73
C ALA A 87 16.73 11.67 -8.44
N CYS A 88 17.93 11.53 -7.86
CA CYS A 88 18.11 10.80 -6.60
C CYS A 88 17.52 11.52 -5.37
N LEU A 89 17.36 12.85 -5.47
CA LEU A 89 16.84 13.72 -4.41
C LEU A 89 15.37 14.10 -4.63
N GLN A 90 14.69 13.51 -5.61
CA GLN A 90 13.26 13.77 -5.79
C GLN A 90 12.45 13.06 -4.69
N PRO A 91 11.58 13.78 -3.98
CA PRO A 91 10.71 13.16 -2.99
C PRO A 91 9.60 12.35 -3.67
N VAL A 92 9.23 11.24 -3.04
CA VAL A 92 8.02 10.46 -3.34
C VAL A 92 7.05 10.61 -2.18
N PHE A 93 5.79 10.87 -2.48
CA PHE A 93 4.78 11.19 -1.47
C PHE A 93 3.87 10.00 -1.18
N LEU A 94 3.61 9.75 0.12
CA LEU A 94 2.72 8.69 0.60
C LEU A 94 1.75 9.20 1.67
N PRO A 95 0.52 8.65 1.76
CA PRO A 95 -0.08 7.72 0.81
C PRO A 95 -0.56 8.40 -0.47
N ASP A 96 -0.57 7.69 -1.60
CA ASP A 96 -1.13 8.17 -2.88
C ASP A 96 -2.66 8.08 -2.93
N VAL A 97 -3.27 7.33 -2.01
CA VAL A 97 -4.72 7.16 -1.90
C VAL A 97 -5.17 7.52 -0.49
N ARG A 98 -6.31 8.22 -0.40
CA ARG A 98 -6.97 8.42 0.89
C ARG A 98 -7.57 7.11 1.36
N HIS A 99 -7.41 6.81 2.64
CA HIS A 99 -8.07 5.66 3.24
C HIS A 99 -9.58 5.91 3.24
N LYS A 100 -10.31 5.24 2.34
CA LYS A 100 -11.77 5.16 2.48
C LYS A 100 -12.06 4.14 3.57
N ALA A 101 -12.95 4.46 4.50
CA ALA A 101 -13.50 3.46 5.39
C ALA A 101 -14.02 2.29 4.53
N LEU A 102 -13.32 1.15 4.60
CA LEU A 102 -13.79 -0.08 3.98
C LEU A 102 -15.12 -0.39 4.66
N ARG A 103 -16.19 -0.59 3.87
CA ARG A 103 -17.50 -0.90 4.42
C ARG A 103 -17.37 -2.20 5.21
N SER A 104 -17.56 -2.13 6.52
CA SER A 104 -17.75 -3.30 7.37
C SER A 104 -18.97 -4.06 6.84
N ALA A 105 -18.76 -5.32 6.45
CA ALA A 105 -19.83 -6.23 6.05
C ALA A 105 -20.45 -6.87 7.28
#